data_AF-A0A0B6YWZ7-F1
#
_entry.id   AF-A0A0B6YWZ7-F1
#
_cell.length_a   1.000
_cell.length_b   1.000
_cell.length_c   1.000
_cell.angle_alpha   90.00
_cell.angle_beta   90.00
_cell.angle_gamma   90.00
#
_symmetry.space_group_name_H-M   'P 1'
#
loop_
_entity.id
_entity.type
_entity.pdbx_description
1 polymer ?
#
loop_
_entity_poly.entity_id
_entity_poly.type
_entity_poly.pdbx_seq_one_letter_code
_entity_poly.pdbx_strand_id
1 'polypeptide(L)'
;MKIKSELALPGAKFGNTLPYMSGANTDVDLAVDELGLWAIYATEASKGNIIITKINDTKMEINKNETWVTSFPKNQAGNAFFICGTMYATNSHNDTPTFIRYVYDTATSEGQRLEDGAVPFANFASLRLNDETPKITEERSANSVMLSYDLVDSELYSWNNGRLESFPVYFKERE
;
A
#
# COMPACT_ATOMS: atom_id res chain seq x y z
N MET A 1 21.66 19.45 6.40
CA MET A 1 20.99 18.16 6.73
C MET A 1 22.08 17.12 6.91
N LYS A 2 22.11 16.37 8.02
CA LYS A 2 23.08 15.29 8.27
C LYS A 2 22.30 13.97 8.25
N ILE A 3 22.71 13.03 7.40
CA ILE A 3 22.13 11.69 7.37
C ILE A 3 22.46 11.01 8.69
N LYS A 4 21.43 10.50 9.39
CA LYS A 4 21.61 9.78 10.66
C LYS A 4 21.94 8.30 10.45
N SER A 5 21.43 7.71 9.39
CA SER A 5 21.44 6.27 9.16
C SER A 5 21.03 5.95 7.73
N GLU A 6 21.49 4.81 7.23
CA GLU A 6 21.15 4.25 5.93
C GLU A 6 20.95 2.74 6.09
N LEU A 7 20.00 2.18 5.36
CA LEU A 7 19.67 0.76 5.40
C LEU A 7 19.44 0.27 3.96
N ALA A 8 20.20 -0.75 3.56
CA ALA A 8 19.98 -1.43 2.29
C ALA A 8 18.93 -2.54 2.46
N LEU A 9 17.91 -2.56 1.59
CA LEU A 9 16.94 -3.65 1.50
C LEU A 9 17.51 -4.75 0.59
N PRO A 10 17.85 -5.95 1.12
CA PRO A 10 18.54 -6.96 0.33
C PRO A 10 17.72 -7.42 -0.88
N GLY A 11 18.29 -7.28 -2.07
CA GLY A 11 17.69 -7.72 -3.33
C GLY A 11 16.52 -6.87 -3.83
N ALA A 12 16.10 -5.84 -3.08
CA ALA A 12 15.05 -4.93 -3.50
C ALA A 12 15.42 -4.30 -4.83
N LYS A 13 14.45 -4.28 -5.76
CA LYS A 13 14.62 -3.61 -7.04
C LYS A 13 14.22 -2.13 -6.93
N PHE A 14 14.65 -1.36 -7.91
CA PHE A 14 14.39 0.08 -8.02
C PHE A 14 14.36 0.48 -9.50
N GLY A 15 13.96 1.73 -9.78
CA GLY A 15 13.94 2.25 -11.15
C GLY A 15 12.83 1.64 -12.01
N ASN A 16 11.66 1.39 -11.41
CA ASN A 16 10.48 0.85 -12.07
C ASN A 16 10.64 -0.58 -12.61
N THR A 17 11.41 -1.40 -11.90
CA THR A 17 11.70 -2.81 -12.25
C THR A 17 10.63 -3.77 -11.70
N LEU A 18 10.19 -3.59 -10.45
CA LEU A 18 9.11 -4.35 -9.80
C LEU A 18 8.15 -3.38 -9.06
N PRO A 19 7.47 -2.47 -9.78
CA PRO A 19 6.57 -1.48 -9.18
C PRO A 19 5.20 -2.08 -8.80
N TYR A 20 4.35 -1.26 -8.18
CA TYR A 20 2.90 -1.47 -8.15
C TYR A 20 2.29 -1.36 -9.56
N MET A 21 0.98 -1.62 -9.68
CA MET A 21 0.23 -1.55 -10.94
C MET A 21 0.38 -0.20 -11.65
N SER A 22 0.49 0.91 -10.91
CA SER A 22 0.69 2.26 -11.46
C SER A 22 2.01 2.44 -12.21
N GLY A 23 3.01 1.58 -11.96
CA GLY A 23 4.38 1.89 -12.28
C GLY A 23 4.90 3.06 -11.42
N ALA A 24 5.58 4.02 -12.05
CA ALA A 24 6.05 5.27 -11.46
C ALA A 24 7.10 5.15 -10.34
N ASN A 25 8.04 4.20 -10.47
CA ASN A 25 9.14 4.01 -9.50
C ASN A 25 8.67 3.67 -8.08
N THR A 26 7.57 2.93 -7.98
CA THR A 26 6.98 2.47 -6.71
C THR A 26 7.57 1.14 -6.25
N ASP A 27 8.80 0.80 -6.62
CA ASP A 27 9.40 -0.52 -6.33
C ASP A 27 9.53 -0.81 -4.82
N VAL A 28 9.82 0.23 -4.04
CA VAL A 28 9.92 0.21 -2.58
C VAL A 28 8.93 1.21 -2.02
N ASP A 29 8.13 0.75 -1.06
CA ASP A 29 7.16 1.55 -0.33
C ASP A 29 7.41 1.41 1.18
N LEU A 30 7.27 2.51 1.91
CA LEU A 30 7.47 2.54 3.36
C LEU A 30 6.13 2.80 4.03
N ALA A 31 5.84 2.04 5.08
CA ALA A 31 4.61 2.16 5.83
C ALA A 31 4.91 2.22 7.33
N VAL A 32 4.02 2.87 8.08
CA VAL A 32 4.05 2.93 9.53
C VAL A 32 2.70 2.48 10.05
N ASP A 33 2.71 1.70 11.12
CA ASP A 33 1.52 1.36 11.90
C ASP A 33 1.84 1.34 13.39
N GLU A 34 0.90 0.83 14.20
CA GLU A 34 1.02 0.71 15.65
C GLU A 34 2.22 -0.15 16.10
N LEU A 35 2.73 -1.03 15.24
CA LEU A 35 3.86 -1.88 15.56
C LEU A 35 5.20 -1.27 15.09
N GLY A 36 5.20 -0.22 14.27
CA GLY A 36 6.41 0.51 13.88
C GLY A 36 6.58 0.67 12.37
N LEU A 37 7.84 0.67 11.91
CA LEU A 37 8.22 0.95 10.51
C LEU A 37 8.32 -0.34 9.68
N TRP A 38 7.81 -0.28 8.46
CA TRP A 38 7.77 -1.38 7.51
C TRP A 38 8.28 -0.96 6.13
N ALA A 39 8.87 -1.90 5.41
CA ALA A 39 9.13 -1.79 3.98
C ALA A 39 8.34 -2.85 3.21
N ILE A 40 7.72 -2.42 2.11
CA ILE A 40 6.98 -3.24 1.16
C ILE A 40 7.70 -3.15 -0.18
N TYR A 41 8.23 -4.26 -0.67
CA TYR A 41 9.02 -4.30 -1.89
C TYR A 41 8.90 -5.65 -2.58
N ALA A 42 9.67 -5.88 -3.64
CA ALA A 42 9.77 -7.19 -4.27
C ALA A 42 11.19 -7.45 -4.76
N THR A 43 11.49 -8.72 -5.03
CA THR A 43 12.78 -9.16 -5.55
C THR A 43 12.58 -10.16 -6.69
N GLU A 44 13.65 -10.45 -7.44
CA GLU A 44 13.64 -11.55 -8.42
C GLU A 44 13.46 -12.92 -7.73
N ALA A 45 14.04 -13.10 -6.54
CA ALA A 45 13.93 -14.33 -5.76
C ALA A 45 12.48 -14.59 -5.29
N SER A 46 11.72 -13.53 -4.98
CA SER A 46 10.28 -13.64 -4.70
C SER A 46 9.42 -13.77 -5.95
N LYS A 47 10.02 -13.82 -7.15
CA LYS A 47 9.33 -13.85 -8.44
C LYS A 47 8.37 -12.67 -8.61
N GLY A 48 8.71 -11.51 -8.05
CA GLY A 48 7.86 -10.32 -8.06
C GLY A 48 6.73 -10.31 -7.04
N ASN A 49 6.61 -11.34 -6.19
CA ASN A 49 5.69 -11.30 -5.05
C ASN A 49 6.15 -10.27 -4.02
N ILE A 50 5.18 -9.64 -3.36
CA ILE A 50 5.41 -8.67 -2.30
C ILE A 50 6.21 -9.35 -1.18
N ILE A 51 7.26 -8.66 -0.76
CA ILE A 51 8.01 -8.91 0.46
C ILE A 51 7.68 -7.79 1.44
N ILE A 52 7.34 -8.19 2.65
CA ILE A 52 7.14 -7.32 3.80
C ILE A 52 8.36 -7.47 4.68
N THR A 53 8.91 -6.38 5.18
CA THR A 53 9.98 -6.41 6.17
C THR A 53 9.74 -5.37 7.25
N LYS A 54 9.80 -5.80 8.51
CA LYS A 54 9.82 -4.89 9.64
C LYS A 54 11.21 -4.28 9.78
N ILE A 55 11.27 -2.97 9.93
CA ILE A 55 12.52 -2.24 10.14
C ILE A 55 12.62 -1.90 11.62
N ASN A 56 13.76 -2.24 12.25
CA ASN A 56 14.09 -1.68 13.55
C ASN A 56 14.45 -0.20 13.35
N ASP A 57 13.52 0.70 13.65
CA ASP A 57 13.64 2.15 13.44
C ASP A 57 14.73 2.82 14.32
N THR A 58 15.10 2.18 15.43
CA THR A 58 16.15 2.67 16.34
C THR A 58 17.55 2.35 15.83
N LYS A 59 17.76 1.12 15.33
CA LYS A 59 19.05 0.64 14.82
C LYS A 59 19.21 0.80 13.32
N MET A 60 18.10 1.00 12.61
CA MET A 60 18.00 0.94 11.14
C MET A 60 18.56 -0.35 10.59
N GLU A 61 18.04 -1.47 11.10
CA GLU A 61 18.44 -2.83 10.75
C GLU A 61 17.21 -3.69 10.45
N ILE A 62 17.43 -4.79 9.73
CA ILE A 62 16.40 -5.77 9.37
C ILE A 62 16.71 -7.09 10.07
N ASN A 63 15.70 -7.69 10.68
CA ASN A 63 15.77 -9.06 11.17
C ASN A 63 15.17 -10.01 10.14
N LYS A 64 15.89 -11.08 9.77
CA LYS A 64 15.38 -12.09 8.83
C LYS A 64 14.10 -12.78 9.31
N ASN A 65 13.90 -12.88 10.63
CA ASN A 65 12.70 -13.45 11.22
C ASN A 65 11.50 -12.49 11.17
N GLU A 66 11.71 -11.24 10.75
CA GLU A 66 10.69 -10.22 10.55
C GLU A 66 10.66 -9.78 9.07
N THR A 67 10.85 -10.76 8.18
CA THR A 67 10.71 -10.63 6.74
C THR A 67 9.81 -11.74 6.22
N TRP A 68 8.74 -11.36 5.51
CA TRP A 68 7.75 -12.28 4.98
C TRP A 68 7.68 -12.16 3.46
N VAL A 69 7.71 -13.30 2.76
CA VAL A 69 7.45 -13.38 1.32
C VAL A 69 6.01 -13.80 1.13
N THR A 70 5.19 -12.91 0.57
CA THR A 70 3.77 -13.18 0.32
C THR A 70 3.57 -14.02 -0.94
N SER A 71 2.33 -14.42 -1.20
CA SER A 71 1.90 -15.05 -2.46
C SER A 71 1.33 -14.05 -3.48
N PHE A 72 1.33 -12.75 -3.18
CA PHE A 72 0.67 -11.74 -4.01
C PHE A 72 1.68 -10.95 -4.86
N PRO A 73 1.54 -10.92 -6.20
CA PRO A 73 2.42 -10.14 -7.07
C PRO A 73 2.28 -8.64 -6.83
N LYS A 74 3.39 -7.92 -6.66
CA LYS A 74 3.38 -6.47 -6.38
C LYS A 74 2.74 -5.66 -7.51
N ASN A 75 2.96 -6.06 -8.76
CA ASN A 75 2.38 -5.42 -9.94
C ASN A 75 0.86 -5.64 -10.10
N GLN A 76 0.22 -6.48 -9.27
CA GLN A 76 -1.23 -6.64 -9.21
C GLN A 76 -1.88 -5.81 -8.11
N ALA A 77 -1.10 -5.16 -7.24
CA ALA A 77 -1.62 -4.25 -6.23
C ALA A 77 -1.64 -2.81 -6.79
N GLY A 78 -2.74 -2.09 -6.55
CA GLY A 78 -2.82 -0.66 -6.83
C GLY A 78 -1.94 0.16 -5.88
N ASN A 79 -2.02 -0.15 -4.60
CA ASN A 79 -1.21 0.40 -3.52
C ASN A 79 -1.24 -0.58 -2.32
N ALA A 80 -0.50 -0.31 -1.25
CA ALA A 80 -0.61 -1.08 -0.02
C ALA A 80 -0.37 -0.21 1.22
N PHE A 81 -0.93 -0.63 2.36
CA PHE A 81 -0.73 0.04 3.64
C PHE A 81 -0.73 -0.98 4.78
N PHE A 82 -0.27 -0.55 5.97
CA PHE A 82 -0.22 -1.38 7.18
C PHE A 82 -1.13 -0.83 8.26
N ILE A 83 -1.81 -1.73 8.95
CA ILE A 83 -2.57 -1.44 10.16
C ILE A 83 -2.48 -2.64 11.10
N CYS A 84 -2.11 -2.42 12.37
CA CYS A 84 -2.03 -3.44 13.41
C CYS A 84 -1.24 -4.71 13.01
N GLY A 85 -0.15 -4.58 12.24
CA GLY A 85 0.67 -5.68 11.75
C GLY A 85 0.10 -6.45 10.56
N THR A 86 -1.00 -5.97 9.96
CA THR A 86 -1.60 -6.54 8.76
C THR A 86 -1.37 -5.62 7.57
N MET A 87 -0.84 -6.16 6.47
CA MET A 87 -0.77 -5.46 5.19
C MET A 87 -2.11 -5.58 4.45
N TYR A 88 -2.59 -4.47 3.89
CA TYR A 88 -3.75 -4.43 3.01
C TYR A 88 -3.33 -3.89 1.65
N ALA A 89 -3.66 -4.60 0.56
CA ALA A 89 -3.35 -4.18 -0.80
C ALA A 89 -4.63 -3.88 -1.59
N THR A 90 -4.69 -2.72 -2.24
CA THR A 90 -5.83 -2.34 -3.08
C THR A 90 -5.80 -3.06 -4.43
N ASN A 91 -6.96 -3.27 -5.05
CA ASN A 91 -7.07 -3.88 -6.36
C ASN A 91 -6.49 -3.00 -7.48
N SER A 92 -6.73 -1.70 -7.40
CA SER A 92 -6.36 -0.74 -8.44
C SER A 92 -5.99 0.62 -7.83
N HIS A 93 -5.18 1.38 -8.56
CA HIS A 93 -4.82 2.76 -8.23
C HIS A 93 -5.73 3.77 -8.94
N ASN A 94 -6.46 3.36 -9.98
CA ASN A 94 -7.27 4.25 -10.82
C ASN A 94 -8.75 3.86 -10.98
N ASP A 95 -9.17 2.70 -10.48
CA ASP A 95 -10.59 2.34 -10.44
C ASP A 95 -11.33 3.19 -9.40
N THR A 96 -12.55 3.61 -9.74
CA THR A 96 -13.46 4.37 -8.86
C THR A 96 -14.85 3.72 -8.84
N PRO A 97 -15.29 3.11 -7.73
CA PRO A 97 -14.49 2.75 -6.56
C PRO A 97 -13.54 1.59 -6.85
N THR A 98 -12.57 1.37 -5.97
CA THR A 98 -11.77 0.14 -5.92
C THR A 98 -12.11 -0.65 -4.64
N PHE A 99 -11.28 -1.61 -4.27
CA PHE A 99 -11.47 -2.44 -3.07
C PHE A 99 -10.15 -3.03 -2.59
N ILE A 100 -10.11 -3.56 -1.37
CA ILE A 100 -8.98 -4.35 -0.85
C ILE A 100 -9.02 -5.74 -1.49
N ARG A 101 -7.97 -6.09 -2.23
CA ARG A 101 -7.85 -7.36 -2.94
C ARG A 101 -7.09 -8.41 -2.16
N TYR A 102 -6.14 -8.00 -1.32
CA TYR A 102 -5.28 -8.91 -0.58
C TYR A 102 -4.98 -8.38 0.80
N VAL A 103 -4.95 -9.29 1.77
CA VAL A 103 -4.52 -9.02 3.14
C VAL A 103 -3.44 -10.01 3.54
N TYR A 104 -2.48 -9.56 4.36
CA TYR A 104 -1.43 -10.42 4.90
C TYR A 104 -1.20 -10.11 6.38
N ASP A 105 -1.47 -11.07 7.25
CA ASP A 105 -1.25 -10.97 8.70
C ASP A 105 0.17 -11.47 9.04
N THR A 106 1.02 -10.58 9.55
CA THR A 106 2.41 -10.93 9.90
C THR A 106 2.53 -11.78 11.16
N ALA A 107 1.54 -11.76 12.05
CA ALA A 107 1.55 -12.57 13.27
C ALA A 107 1.27 -14.05 12.97
N THR A 108 0.37 -14.32 12.02
CA THR A 108 0.06 -15.70 11.57
C THR A 108 0.90 -16.12 10.37
N SER A 109 1.54 -15.17 9.67
CA SER A 109 2.21 -15.38 8.38
C SER A 109 1.27 -15.90 7.29
N GLU A 110 -0.02 -15.56 7.39
CA GLU A 110 -1.04 -15.98 6.45
C GLU A 110 -1.51 -14.82 5.58
N GLY A 111 -1.69 -15.11 4.28
CA GLY A 111 -2.19 -14.15 3.30
C GLY A 111 -3.44 -14.65 2.61
N GLN A 112 -4.40 -13.77 2.42
CA GLN A 112 -5.71 -14.09 1.83
C GLN A 112 -6.05 -13.11 0.71
N ARG A 113 -6.42 -13.64 -0.46
CA ARG A 113 -7.13 -12.87 -1.49
C ARG A 113 -8.58 -12.73 -1.08
N LEU A 114 -9.09 -11.51 -1.10
CA LEU A 114 -10.49 -11.23 -0.81
C LEU A 114 -11.31 -11.26 -2.11
N GLU A 115 -12.59 -11.57 -1.96
CA GLU A 115 -13.57 -11.45 -3.05
C GLU A 115 -13.73 -10.00 -3.49
N ASP A 116 -14.09 -9.81 -4.77
CA ASP A 116 -14.26 -8.48 -5.35
C ASP A 116 -15.32 -7.68 -4.57
N GLY A 117 -14.94 -6.48 -4.11
CA GLY A 117 -15.83 -5.60 -3.35
C GLY A 117 -16.07 -6.01 -1.88
N ALA A 118 -15.42 -7.05 -1.35
CA ALA A 118 -15.58 -7.47 0.05
C ALA A 118 -15.24 -6.36 1.06
N VAL A 119 -14.23 -5.54 0.76
CA VAL A 119 -13.89 -4.32 1.48
C VAL A 119 -13.73 -3.19 0.46
N PRO A 120 -14.78 -2.39 0.19
CA PRO A 120 -14.73 -1.32 -0.80
C PRO A 120 -13.80 -0.18 -0.34
N PHE A 121 -13.11 0.44 -1.29
CA PHE A 121 -12.28 1.63 -1.07
C PHE A 121 -12.63 2.68 -2.12
N ALA A 122 -12.98 3.88 -1.69
CA ALA A 122 -13.69 4.82 -2.56
C ALA A 122 -12.86 5.35 -3.74
N ASN A 123 -11.54 5.57 -3.56
CA ASN A 123 -10.59 6.04 -4.57
C ASN A 123 -11.20 7.05 -5.55
N PHE A 124 -11.48 8.26 -5.07
CA PHE A 124 -12.40 9.18 -5.75
C PHE A 124 -11.83 9.76 -7.05
N ALA A 125 -12.64 9.76 -8.09
CA ALA A 125 -12.37 10.50 -9.32
C ALA A 125 -12.36 12.03 -9.10
N SER A 126 -11.66 12.78 -9.95
CA SER A 126 -11.74 14.24 -9.95
C SER A 126 -13.06 14.74 -10.53
N LEU A 127 -13.90 15.38 -9.69
CA LEU A 127 -15.13 16.05 -10.13
C LEU A 127 -14.83 17.52 -10.50
N ARG A 128 -15.32 17.97 -11.67
CA ARG A 128 -15.47 19.41 -11.96
C ARG A 128 -16.91 19.82 -11.67
N LEU A 129 -17.10 20.94 -10.98
CA LEU A 129 -18.40 21.48 -10.53
C LEU A 129 -19.39 21.87 -11.66
N ASN A 130 -19.01 21.73 -12.93
CA ASN A 130 -19.68 22.39 -14.05
C ASN A 130 -20.37 21.41 -15.03
N ASP A 131 -20.28 20.09 -14.82
CA ASP A 131 -20.91 19.10 -15.69
C ASP A 131 -22.25 18.63 -15.08
N GLU A 132 -23.35 18.88 -15.78
CA GLU A 132 -24.70 18.43 -15.41
C GLU A 132 -24.83 16.88 -15.37
N THR A 133 -23.85 16.16 -15.93
CA THR A 133 -23.70 14.69 -15.82
C THR A 133 -22.23 14.28 -15.73
N PRO A 134 -21.71 13.88 -14.55
CA PRO A 134 -20.34 13.39 -14.44
C PRO A 134 -20.19 12.02 -15.12
N LYS A 135 -19.63 12.01 -16.33
CA LYS A 135 -19.16 10.78 -17.00
C LYS A 135 -17.77 10.42 -16.47
N ILE A 136 -17.48 9.16 -16.16
CA ILE A 136 -16.11 8.67 -15.91
C ILE A 136 -15.48 8.34 -17.26
N THR A 137 -14.48 9.11 -17.69
CA THR A 137 -13.61 8.84 -18.85
C THR A 137 -12.20 8.49 -18.35
N GLU A 138 -11.29 7.98 -19.19
CA GLU A 138 -9.88 7.72 -18.77
C GLU A 138 -9.23 8.96 -18.15
N GLU A 139 -9.53 10.16 -18.66
CA GLU A 139 -9.10 11.46 -18.11
C GLU A 139 -9.73 11.82 -16.75
N ARG A 140 -10.73 11.07 -16.31
CA ARG A 140 -11.52 11.29 -15.08
C ARG A 140 -11.42 10.11 -14.11
N SER A 141 -10.48 9.20 -14.33
CA SER A 141 -10.17 8.14 -13.38
C SER A 141 -9.46 8.70 -12.15
N ALA A 142 -9.56 8.00 -11.01
CA ALA A 142 -8.67 8.27 -9.91
C ALA A 142 -7.22 7.98 -10.32
N ASN A 143 -6.28 8.52 -9.57
CA ASN A 143 -4.87 8.17 -9.72
C ASN A 143 -4.20 8.33 -8.36
N SER A 144 -4.51 7.40 -7.45
CA SER A 144 -3.91 7.34 -6.12
C SER A 144 -2.49 6.81 -6.23
N VAL A 145 -1.52 7.72 -6.24
CA VAL A 145 -0.09 7.39 -6.39
C VAL A 145 0.60 7.10 -5.05
N MET A 146 -0.03 7.45 -3.93
CA MET A 146 0.43 7.16 -2.58
C MET A 146 -0.78 6.89 -1.68
N LEU A 147 -0.66 5.93 -0.77
CA LEU A 147 -1.64 5.64 0.27
C LEU A 147 -0.90 5.31 1.55
N SER A 148 -1.08 6.12 2.60
CA SER A 148 -0.39 5.95 3.88
C SER A 148 -1.39 5.93 5.02
N TYR A 149 -1.16 5.07 6.01
CA TYR A 149 -1.92 5.07 7.25
C TYR A 149 -1.29 6.02 8.27
N ASP A 150 -2.14 6.70 9.05
CA ASP A 150 -1.76 7.43 10.24
C ASP A 150 -2.47 6.83 11.47
N LEU A 151 -1.67 6.27 12.36
CA LEU A 151 -2.13 5.63 13.60
C LEU A 151 -2.67 6.62 14.65
N VAL A 152 -2.33 7.91 14.56
CA VAL A 152 -2.79 8.92 15.51
C VAL A 152 -4.24 9.28 15.24
N ASP A 153 -4.57 9.48 13.96
CA ASP A 153 -5.91 9.88 13.54
C ASP A 153 -6.79 8.67 13.18
N SER A 154 -6.20 7.48 13.04
CA SER A 154 -6.87 6.29 12.48
C SER A 154 -7.43 6.55 11.07
N GLU A 155 -6.66 7.25 10.25
CA GLU A 155 -7.03 7.63 8.88
C GLU A 155 -6.02 7.11 7.85
N LEU A 156 -6.51 6.84 6.65
CA LEU A 156 -5.67 6.67 5.47
C LEU A 156 -5.60 7.99 4.70
N TYR A 157 -4.39 8.41 4.35
CA TYR A 157 -4.10 9.56 3.51
C TYR A 157 -3.66 9.12 2.12
N SER A 158 -4.35 9.60 1.09
CA SER A 158 -4.01 9.36 -0.32
C SER A 158 -3.58 10.64 -1.02
N TRP A 159 -2.55 10.55 -1.86
CA TRP A 159 -2.29 11.58 -2.87
C TRP A 159 -2.88 11.13 -4.21
N ASN A 160 -3.97 11.78 -4.60
CA ASN A 160 -4.78 11.40 -5.75
C ASN A 160 -4.99 12.60 -6.67
N ASN A 161 -4.47 12.54 -7.90
CA ASN A 161 -4.63 13.60 -8.91
C ASN A 161 -4.25 15.01 -8.42
N GLY A 162 -3.23 15.13 -7.56
CA GLY A 162 -2.80 16.43 -7.02
C GLY A 162 -3.56 16.89 -5.79
N ARG A 163 -4.40 16.03 -5.19
CA ARG A 163 -5.18 16.32 -4.00
C ARG A 163 -4.80 15.37 -2.88
N LEU A 164 -4.79 15.87 -1.65
CA LEU A 164 -4.74 15.04 -0.45
C LEU A 164 -6.18 14.65 -0.09
N GLU A 165 -6.44 13.35 -0.04
CA GLU A 165 -7.72 12.77 0.37
C GLU A 165 -7.49 11.98 1.67
N SER A 166 -8.39 12.09 2.65
CA SER A 166 -8.34 11.27 3.86
C SER A 166 -9.57 10.38 4.00
N PHE A 167 -9.37 9.19 4.56
CA PHE A 167 -10.39 8.17 4.72
C PHE A 167 -10.32 7.61 6.14
N PRO A 168 -11.35 7.81 6.98
CA PRO A 168 -11.37 7.22 8.31
C PRO A 168 -11.44 5.68 8.23
N VAL A 169 -10.67 5.01 9.08
CA VAL A 169 -10.65 3.55 9.17
C VAL A 169 -11.45 3.10 10.39
N TYR A 170 -12.32 2.10 10.19
CA TYR A 170 -13.15 1.53 11.24
C TYR A 170 -12.83 0.05 11.39
N PHE A 171 -12.55 -0.38 12.62
CA PHE A 171 -12.37 -1.79 12.95
C PHE A 171 -13.68 -2.38 13.43
N LYS A 172 -13.96 -3.62 13.03
CA LYS A 172 -14.96 -4.43 13.73
C LYS A 172 -14.35 -4.87 15.06
N GLU A 173 -15.12 -4.75 16.13
CA GLU A 173 -14.76 -5.39 17.39
C GLU A 173 -14.66 -6.92 17.16
N ARG A 174 -13.64 -7.55 17.75
CA ARG A 174 -13.54 -9.01 17.74
C ARG A 174 -14.63 -9.53 18.68
N GLU A 175 -15.54 -10.36 18.16
CA GLU A 175 -16.50 -11.14 18.95
C GLU A 175 -15.79 -12.13 19.88
#